data_AF-A0A1U9NYV6-F1
#
_entry.id   AF-A0A1U9NYV6-F1
#
_cell.length_a   1.000
_cell.length_b   1.000
_cell.length_c   1.000
_cell.angle_alpha   90.00
_cell.angle_beta   90.00
_cell.angle_gamma   90.00
#
_symmetry.space_group_name_H-M   'P 1'
#
loop_
_entity.id
_entity.type
_entity.pdbx_description
1 polymer ?
#
loop_
_entity_poly.entity_id
_entity_poly.type
_entity_poly.pdbx_seq_one_letter_code
_entity_poly.pdbx_strand_id
1 'polypeptide(L)'
;MNAPRGGEVHSHHAAAAPQAATVPDGPLGRALVVTASNRASQGVYADKGGPLLAEALDKLGFTVDGPRVVPDGDPVEQALREGVAAAYDVILTTGGTGISPTDRTPDATARVLDYEIPGIPQAIRAEGLAKVPTAALSRGLAGVAGRTLIVNLPGSTGGVRDGLAVLSRILPHAVDQLRGGDHPRPAGPTGSAS
;
A
#
# COMPACT_ATOMS: atom_id res chain seq x y z
N MET A 1 62.72 18.56 -17.97
CA MET A 1 61.57 19.05 -18.77
C MET A 1 60.62 17.88 -19.00
N ASN A 2 59.34 18.09 -18.67
CA ASN A 2 58.14 17.24 -18.72
C ASN A 2 58.18 15.85 -19.38
N ALA A 3 57.71 14.85 -18.61
CA ALA A 3 57.01 13.67 -19.11
C ALA A 3 55.49 13.80 -18.82
N PRO A 4 54.60 13.19 -19.63
CA PRO A 4 53.18 13.52 -19.66
C PRO A 4 52.37 12.88 -18.52
N ARG A 5 51.29 13.57 -18.13
CA ARG A 5 50.29 13.15 -17.15
C ARG A 5 49.46 11.98 -17.70
N GLY A 6 49.48 10.86 -16.99
CA GLY A 6 48.55 9.75 -17.21
C GLY A 6 47.13 10.14 -16.78
N GLY A 7 46.16 9.84 -17.63
CA GLY A 7 44.75 10.10 -17.39
C GLY A 7 44.16 9.19 -16.32
N GLU A 8 43.33 9.77 -15.46
CA GLU A 8 42.47 9.07 -14.52
C GLU A 8 41.41 8.27 -15.29
N VAL A 9 41.40 6.96 -15.12
CA VAL A 9 40.27 6.10 -15.49
C VAL A 9 39.27 6.11 -14.34
N HIS A 10 38.17 6.83 -14.52
CA HIS A 10 36.99 6.73 -13.66
C HIS A 10 36.47 5.29 -13.71
N SER A 11 36.62 4.54 -12.61
CA SER A 11 35.98 3.24 -12.44
C SER A 11 34.49 3.45 -12.17
N HIS A 12 33.67 3.14 -13.16
CA HIS A 12 32.23 3.01 -12.99
C HIS A 12 31.95 1.84 -12.03
N HIS A 13 31.62 2.16 -10.77
CA HIS A 13 31.07 1.20 -9.83
C HIS A 13 29.67 0.81 -10.33
N ALA A 14 29.58 -0.33 -11.01
CA ALA A 14 28.31 -0.91 -11.42
C ALA A 14 27.50 -1.24 -10.15
N ALA A 15 26.37 -0.56 -9.97
CA ALA A 15 25.43 -0.86 -8.90
C ALA A 15 24.96 -2.32 -9.05
N ALA A 16 25.16 -3.12 -8.00
CA ALA A 16 24.66 -4.49 -7.96
C ALA A 16 23.14 -4.49 -8.15
N ALA A 17 22.65 -5.37 -9.04
CA ALA A 17 21.22 -5.58 -9.24
C ALA A 17 20.55 -5.91 -7.90
N PRO A 18 19.34 -5.39 -7.62
CA PRO A 18 18.61 -5.72 -6.41
C PRO A 18 18.40 -7.24 -6.37
N GLN A 19 18.86 -7.88 -5.30
CA GLN A 19 18.54 -9.29 -5.06
C GLN A 19 17.02 -9.40 -4.94
N ALA A 20 16.43 -10.21 -5.81
CA ALA A 20 15.01 -10.51 -5.76
C ALA A 20 14.69 -11.07 -4.38
N ALA A 21 13.83 -10.37 -3.63
CA ALA A 21 13.33 -10.86 -2.36
C ALA A 21 12.76 -12.26 -2.59
N THR A 22 13.31 -13.25 -1.89
CA THR A 22 12.83 -14.63 -1.91
C THR A 22 11.36 -14.62 -1.48
N VAL A 23 10.47 -14.98 -2.41
CA VAL A 23 9.04 -15.12 -2.13
C VAL A 23 8.89 -16.29 -1.15
N PRO A 24 8.25 -16.12 0.01
CA PRO A 24 8.08 -17.21 0.97
C PRO A 24 7.28 -18.36 0.34
N ASP A 25 7.64 -19.60 0.65
CA ASP A 25 6.82 -20.78 0.37
C ASP A 25 5.61 -20.79 1.32
N GLY A 26 4.51 -20.17 0.90
CA GLY A 26 3.25 -20.09 1.64
C GLY A 26 2.48 -18.79 1.38
N PRO A 27 1.17 -18.71 1.69
CA PRO A 27 0.41 -17.47 1.52
C PRO A 27 1.00 -16.34 2.37
N LEU A 28 1.22 -15.17 1.77
CA LEU A 28 1.75 -13.99 2.45
C LEU A 28 0.89 -13.61 3.66
N GLY A 29 -0.42 -13.84 3.58
CA GLY A 29 -1.35 -13.65 4.67
C GLY A 29 -2.79 -13.57 4.19
N ARG A 30 -3.68 -13.12 5.07
CA ARG A 30 -5.09 -12.88 4.75
C ARG A 30 -5.32 -11.41 4.48
N ALA A 31 -6.03 -11.10 3.40
CA ALA A 31 -6.39 -9.74 3.05
C ALA A 31 -7.91 -9.57 2.90
N LEU A 32 -8.42 -8.39 3.28
CA LEU A 32 -9.80 -7.98 3.08
C LEU A 32 -9.85 -6.79 2.13
N VAL A 33 -10.75 -6.84 1.15
CA VAL A 33 -11.06 -5.70 0.27
C VAL A 33 -12.41 -5.10 0.63
N VAL A 34 -12.45 -3.78 0.82
CA VAL A 34 -13.68 -3.02 1.10
C VAL A 34 -13.87 -1.92 0.06
N THR A 35 -15.01 -1.89 -0.61
CA THR A 35 -15.39 -0.80 -1.51
C THR A 35 -16.36 0.12 -0.79
N ALA A 36 -15.93 1.36 -0.52
CA ALA A 36 -16.75 2.42 0.03
C ALA A 36 -17.43 3.19 -1.11
N SER A 37 -18.73 2.97 -1.31
CA SER A 37 -19.50 3.69 -2.29
C SER A 37 -21.00 3.59 -2.04
N ASN A 38 -21.62 4.74 -1.76
CA ASN A 38 -23.08 4.87 -1.67
C ASN A 38 -23.82 4.37 -2.92
N ARG A 39 -23.24 4.58 -4.11
CA ARG A 39 -23.90 4.25 -5.38
C ARG A 39 -23.70 2.78 -5.76
N ALA A 40 -22.53 2.20 -5.49
CA ALA A 40 -22.30 0.78 -5.72
C ALA A 40 -23.09 -0.09 -4.72
N SER A 41 -23.18 0.33 -3.46
CA SER A 41 -23.98 -0.38 -2.44
C SER A 41 -25.48 -0.40 -2.76
N GLN A 42 -25.96 0.57 -3.55
CA GLN A 42 -27.35 0.66 -4.03
C GLN A 42 -27.56 -0.03 -5.40
N GLY A 43 -26.53 -0.62 -5.99
CA GLY A 43 -26.60 -1.26 -7.32
C GLY A 43 -26.73 -0.28 -8.49
N VAL A 44 -26.51 1.01 -8.28
CA VAL A 44 -26.61 2.05 -9.33
C VAL A 44 -25.48 1.90 -10.36
N TYR A 45 -24.30 1.49 -9.92
CA TYR A 45 -23.22 1.05 -10.81
C TYR A 45 -22.44 -0.11 -10.21
N ALA A 46 -21.81 -0.89 -11.09
CA ALA A 46 -20.92 -1.98 -10.70
C ALA A 46 -19.61 -1.45 -10.08
N ASP A 47 -19.18 -2.08 -8.99
CA ASP A 47 -17.84 -1.87 -8.44
C ASP A 47 -16.78 -2.38 -9.42
N LYS A 48 -15.85 -1.49 -9.78
CA LYS A 48 -14.69 -1.80 -10.63
C LYS A 48 -13.37 -1.75 -9.88
N GLY A 49 -13.32 -1.10 -8.71
CA GLY A 49 -12.10 -0.92 -7.94
C GLY A 49 -11.83 -2.13 -7.05
N GLY A 50 -12.85 -2.63 -6.36
CA GLY A 50 -12.74 -3.78 -5.47
C GLY A 50 -12.21 -5.04 -6.16
N PRO A 51 -12.74 -5.45 -7.34
CA PRO A 51 -12.22 -6.60 -8.06
C PRO A 51 -10.74 -6.46 -8.45
N LEU A 52 -10.29 -5.25 -8.82
CA LEU A 52 -8.87 -5.00 -9.16
C LEU A 52 -7.95 -5.15 -7.94
N LEU A 53 -8.40 -4.68 -6.77
CA LEU A 53 -7.66 -4.87 -5.52
C LEU A 53 -7.56 -6.35 -5.16
N ALA A 54 -8.67 -7.08 -5.26
CA ALA A 54 -8.72 -8.48 -4.90
C ALA A 54 -7.81 -9.33 -5.80
N GLU A 55 -7.89 -9.13 -7.12
CA GLU A 55 -7.02 -9.81 -8.09
C GLU A 55 -5.54 -9.52 -7.85
N ALA A 56 -5.18 -8.27 -7.52
CA ALA A 56 -3.79 -7.91 -7.28
C ALA A 56 -3.23 -8.49 -5.98
N LEU A 57 -4.02 -8.53 -4.91
CA LEU A 57 -3.64 -9.15 -3.64
C LEU A 57 -3.49 -10.66 -3.78
N ASP A 58 -4.39 -11.32 -4.50
CA ASP A 58 -4.31 -12.75 -4.79
C ASP A 58 -3.02 -13.09 -5.54
N LYS A 59 -2.69 -12.31 -6.58
CA LYS A 59 -1.41 -12.45 -7.32
C LYS A 59 -0.17 -12.20 -6.48
N LEU A 60 -0.26 -11.39 -5.43
CA LEU A 60 0.83 -11.20 -4.47
C LEU A 60 0.97 -12.38 -3.51
N GLY A 61 -0.02 -13.29 -3.44
CA GLY A 61 0.00 -14.46 -2.58
C GLY A 61 -0.83 -14.31 -1.31
N PHE A 62 -1.75 -13.34 -1.24
CA PHE A 62 -2.72 -13.24 -0.14
C PHE A 62 -3.92 -14.17 -0.36
N THR A 63 -4.45 -14.75 0.71
CA THR A 63 -5.82 -15.27 0.70
C THR A 63 -6.79 -14.12 0.88
N VAL A 64 -7.56 -13.81 -0.17
CA VAL A 64 -8.38 -12.59 -0.23
C VAL A 64 -9.85 -12.87 0.03
N ASP A 65 -10.44 -12.10 0.94
CA ASP A 65 -11.89 -12.00 1.12
C ASP A 65 -12.42 -10.67 0.56
N GLY A 66 -13.58 -10.72 -0.08
CA GLY A 66 -14.24 -9.54 -0.68
C GLY A 66 -14.12 -9.48 -2.21
N PRO A 67 -14.45 -8.33 -2.84
CA PRO A 67 -14.73 -7.03 -2.21
C PRO A 67 -16.07 -7.01 -1.45
N ARG A 68 -16.05 -6.45 -0.23
CA ARG A 68 -17.27 -6.08 0.49
C ARG A 68 -17.67 -4.66 0.09
N VAL A 69 -18.80 -4.51 -0.57
CA VAL A 69 -19.31 -3.19 -0.97
C VAL A 69 -20.18 -2.63 0.14
N VAL A 70 -19.83 -1.46 0.67
CA VAL A 70 -20.55 -0.79 1.76
C VAL A 70 -20.78 0.69 1.44
N PRO A 71 -21.81 1.33 2.01
CA PRO A 71 -21.96 2.78 1.95
C PRO A 71 -20.79 3.50 2.65
N ASP A 72 -20.58 4.77 2.31
CA ASP A 72 -19.57 5.62 2.97
C ASP A 72 -19.93 5.88 4.45
N GLY A 73 -18.92 6.12 5.29
CA GLY A 73 -19.10 6.49 6.70
C GLY A 73 -19.04 5.30 7.66
N ASP A 74 -19.97 5.24 8.60
CA ASP A 74 -19.99 4.23 9.68
C ASP A 74 -19.94 2.76 9.18
N PRO A 75 -20.55 2.38 8.05
CA PRO A 75 -20.39 1.03 7.52
C PRO A 75 -18.95 0.67 7.13
N VAL A 76 -18.14 1.66 6.71
CA VAL A 76 -16.71 1.45 6.45
C VAL A 76 -16.00 1.17 7.77
N GLU A 77 -16.23 1.98 8.80
CA GLU A 77 -15.63 1.77 10.12
C GLU A 77 -15.95 0.38 10.67
N GLN A 78 -17.21 -0.05 10.58
CA GLN A 78 -17.64 -1.36 11.02
C GLN A 78 -16.90 -2.48 10.28
N ALA A 79 -16.80 -2.39 8.94
CA ALA A 79 -16.07 -3.38 8.13
C ALA A 79 -14.58 -3.43 8.49
N LEU A 80 -13.95 -2.28 8.78
CA LEU A 80 -12.56 -2.22 9.23
C LEU A 80 -12.39 -2.88 10.60
N ARG A 81 -13.27 -2.58 11.58
CA ARG A 81 -13.23 -3.17 12.92
C ARG A 81 -13.44 -4.69 12.89
N GLU A 82 -14.37 -5.17 12.07
CA GLU A 82 -14.59 -6.59 11.85
C GLU A 82 -13.37 -7.26 11.22
N GLY A 83 -12.72 -6.60 10.25
CA GLY A 83 -11.49 -7.10 9.66
C GLY A 83 -10.35 -7.21 10.68
N VAL A 84 -10.16 -6.18 11.51
CA VAL A 84 -9.16 -6.21 12.59
C VAL A 84 -9.47 -7.33 13.60
N ALA A 85 -10.72 -7.47 14.03
CA ALA A 85 -11.14 -8.53 14.95
C ALA A 85 -10.98 -9.95 14.36
N ALA A 86 -11.17 -10.08 13.04
CA ALA A 86 -10.95 -11.33 12.31
C ALA A 86 -9.46 -11.59 11.97
N ALA A 87 -8.55 -10.74 12.46
CA ALA A 87 -7.10 -10.85 12.26
C ALA A 87 -6.68 -10.98 10.80
N TYR A 88 -7.22 -10.13 9.91
CA TYR A 88 -6.61 -9.95 8.59
C TYR A 88 -5.25 -9.27 8.74
N ASP A 89 -4.29 -9.62 7.88
CA ASP A 89 -2.99 -8.96 7.87
C ASP A 89 -3.06 -7.62 7.13
N VAL A 90 -3.90 -7.53 6.09
CA VAL A 90 -4.07 -6.34 5.26
C VAL A 90 -5.55 -6.06 5.00
N ILE A 91 -5.97 -4.81 5.13
CA ILE A 91 -7.26 -4.34 4.64
C ILE A 91 -7.02 -3.20 3.65
N LEU A 92 -7.46 -3.40 2.40
CA LEU A 92 -7.44 -2.35 1.38
C LEU A 92 -8.85 -1.83 1.16
N THR A 93 -9.03 -0.51 1.28
CA THR A 93 -10.28 0.14 0.91
C THR A 93 -10.15 0.86 -0.42
N THR A 94 -11.25 1.01 -1.16
CA THR A 94 -11.32 1.88 -2.35
C THR A 94 -12.58 2.74 -2.30
N GLY A 95 -12.44 4.03 -2.61
CA GLY A 95 -13.55 5.00 -2.60
C GLY A 95 -13.67 5.81 -1.31
N GLY A 96 -14.47 6.88 -1.37
CA GLY A 96 -14.74 7.74 -0.21
C GLY A 96 -13.55 8.57 0.31
N THR A 97 -12.47 8.71 -0.47
CA THR A 97 -11.22 9.40 -0.05
C THR A 97 -11.07 10.81 -0.62
N GLY A 98 -12.03 11.31 -1.39
CA GLY A 98 -11.98 12.66 -1.97
C GLY A 98 -12.38 13.75 -0.98
N ILE A 99 -12.81 14.89 -1.53
CA ILE A 99 -13.29 16.07 -0.77
C ILE A 99 -14.80 16.29 -0.93
N SER A 100 -15.54 15.31 -1.45
CA SER A 100 -17.01 15.36 -1.45
C SER A 100 -17.53 15.38 -0.01
N PRO A 101 -18.67 16.05 0.28
CA PRO A 101 -19.29 16.01 1.60
C PRO A 101 -19.58 14.60 2.12
N THR A 102 -19.71 13.62 1.22
CA THR A 102 -19.96 12.21 1.55
C THR A 102 -18.70 11.35 1.63
N ASP A 103 -17.53 11.88 1.27
CA ASP A 103 -16.28 11.13 1.35
C ASP A 103 -15.85 11.03 2.83
N ARG A 104 -16.07 9.86 3.45
CA ARG A 104 -15.84 9.66 4.89
C ARG A 104 -14.93 8.48 5.22
N THR A 105 -14.36 7.82 4.21
CA THR A 105 -13.45 6.67 4.39
C THR A 105 -12.23 7.02 5.25
N PRO A 106 -11.49 8.14 5.02
CA PRO A 106 -10.38 8.54 5.88
C PRO A 106 -10.81 8.74 7.33
N ASP A 107 -11.92 9.44 7.54
CA ASP A 107 -12.47 9.75 8.87
C ASP A 107 -12.86 8.49 9.64
N ALA A 108 -13.46 7.50 8.96
CA ALA A 108 -13.78 6.19 9.50
C ALA A 108 -12.52 5.40 9.83
N THR A 109 -11.53 5.43 8.93
CA THR A 109 -10.24 4.73 9.11
C THR A 109 -9.49 5.26 10.32
N ALA A 110 -9.39 6.60 10.46
CA ALA A 110 -8.69 7.24 11.58
C ALA A 110 -9.21 6.81 12.97
N ARG A 111 -10.50 6.46 13.10
CA ARG A 111 -11.09 5.99 14.36
C ARG A 111 -10.74 4.53 14.69
N VAL A 112 -10.17 3.79 13.75
CA VAL A 112 -9.79 2.38 13.89
C VAL A 112 -8.28 2.22 14.09
N LEU A 113 -7.48 3.11 13.52
CA LEU A 113 -6.02 3.05 13.59
C LEU A 113 -5.51 3.29 15.02
N ASP A 114 -4.53 2.48 15.43
CA ASP A 114 -3.70 2.74 16.61
C ASP A 114 -2.64 3.81 16.30
N TYR A 115 -2.07 3.74 15.10
CA TYR A 115 -1.13 4.75 14.59
C TYR A 115 -1.14 4.82 13.05
N GLU A 116 -0.80 5.99 12.53
CA GLU A 116 -0.71 6.26 11.10
C GLU A 116 0.69 5.98 10.53
N ILE A 117 0.73 5.61 9.24
CA ILE A 117 1.93 5.51 8.42
C ILE A 117 1.79 6.52 7.28
N PRO A 118 2.17 7.79 7.47
CA PRO A 118 1.90 8.85 6.51
C PRO A 118 2.65 8.69 5.18
N GLY A 119 3.77 7.94 5.16
CA GLY A 119 4.58 7.72 3.96
C GLY A 119 3.86 6.95 2.85
N ILE A 120 2.96 6.02 3.20
CA ILE A 120 2.21 5.21 2.21
C ILE A 120 1.25 6.09 1.39
N PRO A 121 0.31 6.85 1.98
CA PRO A 121 -0.59 7.68 1.19
C PRO A 121 0.15 8.83 0.47
N GLN A 122 1.28 9.30 1.00
CA GLN A 122 2.15 10.23 0.28
C GLN A 122 2.70 9.61 -1.02
N ALA A 123 3.23 8.40 -0.96
CA ALA A 123 3.74 7.69 -2.13
C ALA A 123 2.64 7.40 -3.17
N ILE A 124 1.45 6.98 -2.72
CA ILE A 124 0.30 6.73 -3.61
C ILE A 124 -0.12 8.02 -4.32
N ARG A 125 -0.21 9.14 -3.60
CA ARG A 125 -0.52 10.44 -4.22
C ARG A 125 0.55 10.88 -5.21
N ALA A 126 1.84 10.69 -4.88
CA ALA A 126 2.94 11.04 -5.77
C ALA A 126 2.90 10.24 -7.08
N GLU A 127 2.65 8.93 -7.00
CA GLU A 127 2.48 8.05 -8.17
C GLU A 127 1.32 8.51 -9.06
N GLY A 128 0.19 8.87 -8.47
CA GLY A 128 -0.97 9.40 -9.21
C GLY A 128 -0.75 10.81 -9.76
N LEU A 129 -0.05 11.68 -9.03
CA LEU A 129 0.18 13.08 -9.39
C LEU A 129 0.99 13.23 -10.70
N ALA A 130 1.88 12.28 -10.97
CA ALA A 130 2.62 12.20 -12.22
C ALA A 130 1.70 12.05 -13.46
N LYS A 131 0.46 11.60 -13.27
CA LYS A 131 -0.53 11.33 -14.33
C LYS A 131 -1.71 12.28 -14.28
N VAL A 132 -2.22 12.56 -13.08
CA VAL A 132 -3.46 13.32 -12.85
C VAL A 132 -3.27 14.31 -11.70
N PRO A 133 -3.31 15.63 -11.95
CA PRO A 133 -3.11 16.66 -10.91
C PRO A 133 -4.04 16.53 -9.69
N THR A 134 -5.29 16.10 -9.90
CA THR A 134 -6.29 15.95 -8.83
C THR A 134 -6.02 14.78 -7.89
N ALA A 135 -5.05 13.90 -8.19
CA ALA A 135 -4.60 12.88 -7.24
C ALA A 135 -4.13 13.49 -5.91
N ALA A 136 -3.63 14.73 -5.93
CA ALA A 136 -3.25 15.48 -4.73
C ALA A 136 -4.41 15.69 -3.73
N LEU A 137 -5.67 15.66 -4.19
CA LEU A 137 -6.85 15.89 -3.34
C LEU A 137 -7.27 14.66 -2.53
N SER A 138 -6.66 13.48 -2.77
CA SER A 138 -7.00 12.30 -1.99
C SER A 138 -6.55 12.44 -0.54
N ARG A 139 -7.51 12.32 0.38
CA ARG A 139 -7.31 12.30 1.83
C ARG A 139 -7.07 10.90 2.39
N GLY A 140 -6.86 9.89 1.53
CA GLY A 140 -6.66 8.51 1.96
C GLY A 140 -5.56 8.40 3.02
N LEU A 141 -5.82 7.55 4.03
CA LEU A 141 -4.89 7.25 5.11
C LEU A 141 -4.28 5.86 4.93
N ALA A 142 -3.19 5.62 5.65
CA ALA A 142 -2.69 4.28 5.92
C ALA A 142 -2.22 4.23 7.37
N GLY A 143 -2.33 3.06 7.99
CA GLY A 143 -1.88 2.86 9.35
C GLY A 143 -2.12 1.45 9.84
N VAL A 144 -1.87 1.22 11.12
CA VAL A 144 -1.98 -0.09 11.75
C VAL A 144 -3.05 -0.06 12.83
N ALA A 145 -3.82 -1.15 12.91
CA ALA A 145 -4.73 -1.45 14.01
C ALA A 145 -4.46 -2.89 14.50
N GLY A 146 -3.98 -3.04 15.73
CA GLY A 146 -3.41 -4.27 16.26
C GLY A 146 -2.20 -4.73 15.43
N ARG A 147 -2.41 -5.73 14.57
CA ARG A 147 -1.43 -6.26 13.61
C ARG A 147 -1.91 -6.17 12.16
N THR A 148 -2.99 -5.44 11.93
CA THR A 148 -3.61 -5.26 10.62
C THR A 148 -3.12 -3.97 9.98
N LEU A 149 -2.54 -4.05 8.78
CA LEU A 149 -2.26 -2.87 7.97
C LEU A 149 -3.52 -2.46 7.22
N ILE A 150 -3.97 -1.21 7.39
CA ILE A 150 -5.12 -0.66 6.68
C ILE A 150 -4.63 0.44 5.73
N VAL A 151 -5.05 0.40 4.46
CA VAL A 151 -4.71 1.43 3.46
C VAL A 151 -5.94 1.85 2.66
N ASN A 152 -6.19 3.15 2.56
CA ASN A 152 -7.24 3.68 1.70
C ASN A 152 -6.69 4.05 0.31
N LEU A 153 -7.33 3.54 -0.74
CA LEU A 153 -7.06 3.89 -2.13
C LEU A 153 -8.16 4.80 -2.72
N PRO A 154 -7.84 5.58 -3.77
CA PRO A 154 -8.84 6.33 -4.53
C PRO A 154 -9.90 5.42 -5.16
N GLY A 155 -11.11 5.94 -5.36
CA GLY A 155 -12.22 5.17 -5.96
C GLY A 155 -12.15 4.99 -7.48
N SER A 156 -11.27 5.70 -8.18
CA SER A 156 -11.08 5.55 -9.62
C SER A 156 -10.19 4.35 -9.93
N THR A 157 -10.47 3.61 -11.01
CA THR A 157 -9.65 2.46 -11.41
C THR A 157 -8.20 2.84 -11.70
N GLY A 158 -7.94 4.06 -12.18
CA GLY A 158 -6.60 4.62 -12.33
C GLY A 158 -5.90 4.77 -10.98
N GLY A 159 -6.55 5.42 -10.00
CA GLY A 159 -5.97 5.60 -8.67
C GLY A 159 -5.79 4.29 -7.88
N VAL A 160 -6.66 3.30 -8.10
CA VAL A 160 -6.45 1.94 -7.57
C VAL A 160 -5.17 1.33 -8.15
N ARG A 161 -4.94 1.43 -9.47
CA ARG A 161 -3.73 0.91 -10.12
C ARG A 161 -2.48 1.64 -9.63
N ASP A 162 -2.55 2.96 -9.46
CA ASP A 162 -1.44 3.75 -8.91
C ASP A 162 -1.10 3.31 -7.49
N GLY A 163 -2.10 3.11 -6.63
CA GLY A 163 -1.88 2.60 -5.28
C GLY A 163 -1.30 1.18 -5.29
N LEU A 164 -1.78 0.28 -6.14
CA LEU A 164 -1.23 -1.08 -6.27
C LEU A 164 0.23 -1.08 -6.76
N ALA A 165 0.62 -0.14 -7.62
CA ALA A 165 2.01 0.01 -8.07
C ALA A 165 2.97 0.34 -6.92
N VAL A 166 2.49 1.08 -5.91
CA VAL A 166 3.23 1.36 -4.67
C VAL A 166 3.15 0.16 -3.72
N LEU A 167 1.94 -0.32 -3.43
CA LEU A 167 1.67 -1.32 -2.40
C LEU A 167 2.32 -2.68 -2.68
N SER A 168 2.35 -3.13 -3.93
CA SER A 168 3.00 -4.38 -4.32
C SER A 168 4.48 -4.49 -3.92
N ARG A 169 5.16 -3.35 -3.73
CA ARG A 169 6.57 -3.30 -3.34
C ARG A 169 6.79 -3.32 -1.83
N ILE A 170 5.76 -3.03 -1.03
CA ILE A 170 5.89 -2.82 0.42
C ILE A 170 5.06 -3.81 1.24
N LEU A 171 3.95 -4.32 0.72
CA LEU A 171 3.05 -5.19 1.48
C LEU A 171 3.73 -6.45 2.04
N PRO A 172 4.56 -7.21 1.29
CA PRO A 172 5.21 -8.40 1.84
C PRO A 172 6.07 -8.08 3.08
N HIS A 173 6.86 -7.02 3.01
CA HIS A 173 7.73 -6.59 4.11
C HIS A 173 6.93 -6.02 5.29
N ALA A 174 5.90 -5.22 5.02
CA ALA A 174 5.06 -4.64 6.08
C ALA A 174 4.34 -5.73 6.88
N VAL A 175 3.82 -6.77 6.20
CA VAL A 175 3.16 -7.90 6.86
C VAL A 175 4.17 -8.72 7.68
N ASP A 176 5.37 -8.97 7.15
CA ASP A 176 6.41 -9.67 7.89
C ASP A 176 6.80 -8.94 9.19
N GLN A 177 7.04 -7.62 9.12
CA GLN A 177 7.33 -6.79 10.29
C GLN A 177 6.19 -6.80 11.32
N LEU A 178 4.93 -6.63 10.87
CA LEU A 178 3.78 -6.69 11.76
C LEU A 178 3.60 -8.06 12.40
N ARG A 179 4.12 -9.12 11.75
CA ARG A 179 4.15 -10.46 12.31
C ARG A 179 5.23 -10.69 13.36
N GLY A 180 6.13 -9.72 13.54
CA GLY A 180 7.30 -9.84 14.41
C GLY A 180 8.49 -10.50 13.72
N GLY A 181 8.49 -10.54 12.38
CA GLY A 181 9.67 -10.88 11.59
C GLY A 181 10.78 -9.86 11.83
N ASP A 182 11.97 -10.35 12.15
CA ASP A 182 13.19 -9.56 12.27
C ASP A 182 13.95 -9.63 10.94
N HIS A 183 14.44 -8.49 10.43
CA HIS A 183 15.36 -8.50 9.29
C HIS A 183 16.79 -8.14 9.70
N PRO A 184 17.81 -8.85 9.16
CA PRO A 184 19.20 -8.47 9.34
C PRO A 184 19.44 -7.11 8.68
N ARG A 185 20.08 -6.21 9.44
CA ARG A 185 20.54 -4.90 8.96
C ARG A 185 21.35 -5.11 7.67
N PRO A 186 21.13 -4.33 6.59
CA PRO A 186 22.02 -4.39 5.43
C PRO A 186 23.44 -4.13 5.91
N ALA A 187 24.37 -5.02 5.55
CA ALA A 187 25.76 -4.92 5.96
C ALA A 187 26.30 -3.55 5.51
N GLY A 188 26.57 -2.67 6.48
CA GLY A 188 27.27 -1.42 6.22
C GLY A 188 28.65 -1.72 5.64
N PRO A 189 29.22 -0.82 4.82
CA PRO A 189 30.52 -1.05 4.22
C PRO A 189 31.54 -1.29 5.34
N THR A 190 32.14 -2.47 5.35
CA THR A 190 33.28 -2.78 6.21
C THR A 190 34.40 -1.82 5.86
N GLY A 191 34.66 -0.87 6.76
CA GLY A 191 35.83 0.00 6.66
C GLY A 191 37.08 -0.86 6.56
N SER A 192 37.79 -0.75 5.44
CA SER A 192 39.15 -1.29 5.36
C SER A 192 40.07 -0.31 6.06
N ALA A 193 40.55 -0.72 7.23
CA ALA A 193 41.76 -0.18 7.82
C ALA A 193 42.96 -0.79 7.06
N SER A 194 43.76 0.06 6.41
CA SER A 194 45.23 0.05 6.39
C SER A 194 45.71 1.21 5.52
#